data_AF-A0A497LA68-F1
#
_entry.id   AF-A0A497LA68-F1
#
_cell.length_a   1.000
_cell.length_b   1.000
_cell.length_c   1.000
_cell.angle_alpha   90.00
_cell.angle_beta   90.00
_cell.angle_gamma   90.00
#
_symmetry.space_group_name_H-M   'P 1'
#
loop_
_entity.id
_entity.type
_entity.pdbx_description
1 polymer ?
#
loop_
_entity_poly.entity_id
_entity_poly.type
_entity_poly.pdbx_seq_one_letter_code
_entity_poly.pdbx_strand_id
1 'polypeptide(L)'
;MDPAWLIKRFIPEDTWLGRTFLLLGFIFLDFMTTASLCKTPLAEANPYARFFMQRYGILEGLIFFNLLATLPIYAVLVFDSHLIKQTKHYRAKTELVIDIALAWLVAGVRFNGAMSWLWDAPNLLRQAMGSAIYLAIAVPLFHLFPRTLSNARFFALKRNKKVIC
;
A
#
# COMPACT_ATOMS: atom_id res chain seq x y z
N MET A 1 -21.85 16.87 15.39
CA MET A 1 -21.28 15.95 14.37
C MET A 1 -20.70 14.77 15.11
N ASP A 2 -21.29 13.58 14.94
CA ASP A 2 -20.84 12.40 15.69
C ASP A 2 -19.48 11.91 15.19
N PRO A 3 -18.47 11.77 16.07
CA PRO A 3 -17.14 11.28 15.70
C PRO A 3 -17.22 9.85 15.15
N ALA A 4 -18.18 9.04 15.61
CA ALA A 4 -18.44 7.70 15.09
C ALA A 4 -18.81 7.68 13.59
N TRP A 5 -19.52 8.70 13.12
CA TRP A 5 -19.90 8.82 11.70
C TRP A 5 -18.69 9.18 10.82
N LEU A 6 -17.80 10.04 11.33
CA LEU A 6 -16.54 10.38 10.65
C LEU A 6 -15.60 9.16 10.59
N ILE A 7 -15.42 8.45 11.70
CA ILE A 7 -14.55 7.26 11.77
C ILE A 7 -15.03 6.18 10.78
N LYS A 8 -16.34 5.98 10.65
CA LYS A 8 -16.90 5.04 9.67
C LYS A 8 -16.62 5.45 8.22
N ARG A 9 -16.50 6.75 7.93
CA ARG A 9 -16.14 7.28 6.60
C ARG A 9 -14.65 7.11 6.31
N PHE A 10 -13.79 7.15 7.32
CA PHE A 10 -12.34 6.99 7.17
C PHE A 10 -11.91 5.55 6.87
N ILE A 11 -12.76 4.55 7.13
CA ILE A 11 -12.41 3.15 6.86
C ILE A 11 -12.77 2.79 5.40
N PRO A 12 -11.79 2.39 4.57
CA PRO A 12 -12.07 1.93 3.20
C PRO A 12 -12.92 0.64 3.20
N GLU A 13 -13.91 0.55 2.31
CA GLU A 13 -14.82 -0.61 2.20
C GLU A 13 -14.13 -1.83 1.53
N ASP A 14 -14.24 -3.00 2.18
CA ASP A 14 -13.85 -4.37 1.75
C ASP A 14 -12.65 -4.53 0.80
N THR A 15 -12.82 -4.31 -0.51
CA THR A 15 -11.76 -4.50 -1.52
C THR A 15 -10.66 -3.45 -1.40
N TRP A 16 -11.01 -2.23 -1.02
CA TRP A 16 -10.07 -1.14 -0.76
C TRP A 16 -9.20 -1.37 0.47
N LEU A 17 -9.73 -2.12 1.43
CA LEU A 17 -9.01 -2.50 2.64
C LEU A 17 -7.91 -3.52 2.31
N GLY A 18 -8.17 -4.45 1.39
CA GLY A 18 -7.15 -5.35 0.84
C GLY A 18 -6.02 -4.62 0.10
N ARG A 19 -6.37 -3.64 -0.76
CA ARG A 19 -5.39 -2.77 -1.43
C ARG A 19 -4.53 -2.00 -0.45
N THR A 20 -5.16 -1.48 0.62
CA THR A 20 -4.47 -0.77 1.70
C THR A 20 -3.45 -1.67 2.40
N PHE A 21 -3.83 -2.90 2.75
CA PHE A 21 -2.90 -3.86 3.35
C PHE A 21 -1.74 -4.20 2.43
N LEU A 22 -1.99 -4.38 1.13
CA LEU A 22 -0.94 -4.67 0.16
C LEU A 22 0.07 -3.53 0.08
N LEU A 23 -0.41 -2.28 -0.03
CA LEU A 23 0.45 -1.09 -0.06
C LEU A 23 1.22 -0.90 1.26
N LEU A 24 0.55 -1.11 2.41
CA LEU A 24 1.20 -1.06 3.71
C LEU A 24 2.31 -2.12 3.81
N GLY A 25 2.11 -3.29 3.19
CA GLY A 25 3.13 -4.33 3.08
C GLY A 25 4.39 -3.86 2.34
N PHE A 26 4.25 -3.16 1.21
CA PHE A 26 5.39 -2.57 0.49
C PHE A 26 6.07 -1.47 1.32
N ILE A 27 5.30 -0.61 1.99
CA ILE A 27 5.81 0.45 2.86
C ILE A 27 6.61 -0.15 4.03
N PHE A 28 6.10 -1.24 4.62
CA PHE A 28 6.74 -1.95 5.72
C PHE A 28 7.98 -2.73 5.28
N LEU A 29 7.94 -3.35 4.10
CA LEU A 29 9.10 -4.02 3.52
C LEU A 29 10.25 -3.03 3.31
N ASP A 30 9.95 -1.87 2.71
CA ASP A 30 10.89 -0.76 2.56
C ASP A 30 11.46 -0.35 3.93
N PHE A 31 10.59 -0.06 4.91
CA PHE A 31 11.04 0.27 6.27
C PHE A 31 11.98 -0.77 6.88
N MET A 32 11.62 -2.06 6.83
CA MET A 32 12.40 -3.13 7.45
C MET A 32 13.73 -3.34 6.74
N THR A 33 13.73 -3.33 5.41
CA THR A 33 14.95 -3.50 4.62
C THR A 33 15.89 -2.31 4.82
N THR A 34 15.39 -1.07 4.81
CA THR A 34 16.23 0.11 5.04
C THR A 34 16.74 0.14 6.47
N ALA A 35 15.88 -0.07 7.47
CA ALA A 35 16.28 0.01 8.87
C ALA A 35 17.32 -1.06 9.25
N SER A 36 17.26 -2.25 8.63
CA SER A 36 18.14 -3.37 8.98
C SER A 36 19.43 -3.41 8.14
N LEU A 37 19.36 -3.06 6.85
CA LEU A 37 20.44 -3.28 5.90
C LEU A 37 21.10 -1.99 5.41
N CYS A 38 20.43 -0.84 5.53
CA CYS A 38 21.00 0.43 5.10
C CYS A 38 22.04 0.92 6.13
N LYS A 39 23.31 0.85 5.77
CA LYS A 39 24.43 1.33 6.60
C LYS A 39 24.68 2.83 6.46
N THR A 40 24.28 3.43 5.33
CA THR A 40 24.54 4.85 5.06
C THR A 40 23.37 5.52 4.34
N PRO A 41 22.93 6.73 4.76
CA PRO A 41 21.80 7.43 4.13
C PRO A 41 22.01 7.75 2.64
N LEU A 42 23.26 7.80 2.18
CA LEU A 42 23.62 8.11 0.80
C LEU A 42 23.31 6.97 -0.18
N ALA A 43 23.16 5.74 0.32
CA ALA A 43 22.83 4.57 -0.50
C ALA A 43 21.33 4.50 -0.85
N GLU A 44 20.50 5.30 -0.17
CA GLU A 44 19.06 5.37 -0.42
C GLU A 44 18.78 6.04 -1.77
N ALA A 45 18.09 5.33 -2.67
CA ALA A 45 17.71 5.87 -3.98
C ALA A 45 16.61 6.95 -3.89
N ASN A 46 15.79 6.93 -2.83
CA ASN A 46 14.73 7.91 -2.66
C ASN A 46 15.27 9.24 -2.07
N PRO A 47 15.24 10.36 -2.83
CA PRO A 47 15.82 11.62 -2.37
C PRO A 47 15.11 12.19 -1.15
N TYR A 48 13.79 11.95 -0.99
CA TYR A 48 13.03 12.41 0.17
C TYR A 48 13.41 11.62 1.42
N ALA A 49 13.42 10.29 1.32
CA ALA A 49 13.84 9.43 2.44
C ALA A 49 15.27 9.76 2.88
N ARG A 50 16.18 9.95 1.91
CA ARG A 50 17.56 10.39 2.17
C ARG A 50 17.62 11.71 2.94
N PHE A 51 16.83 12.71 2.54
CA PHE A 51 16.80 14.00 3.23
C PHE A 51 16.40 13.85 4.71
N PHE A 52 15.34 13.09 4.99
CA PHE A 52 14.91 12.85 6.37
C PHE A 52 15.94 12.04 7.16
N MET A 53 16.54 11.00 6.58
CA MET A 53 17.58 10.21 7.23
C MET A 53 18.85 11.01 7.55
N GLN A 54 19.23 11.94 6.68
CA GLN A 54 20.38 12.82 6.92
C GLN A 54 20.10 13.84 8.04
N ARG A 55 18.85 14.27 8.21
CA ARG A 55 18.46 15.30 9.18
C ARG A 55 18.20 14.74 10.58
N TYR A 56 17.56 13.58 10.67
CA TYR A 56 17.07 13.00 11.93
C TYR A 56 17.73 11.66 12.28
N GLY A 57 18.66 11.16 11.45
CA GLY A 57 19.21 9.82 11.58
C GLY A 57 18.38 8.77 10.85
N ILE A 58 18.96 7.59 10.62
CA ILE A 58 18.37 6.55 9.76
C ILE A 58 16.99 6.14 10.28
N LEU A 59 16.88 5.70 11.53
CA LEU A 59 15.63 5.15 12.08
C LEU A 59 14.52 6.21 12.19
N GLU A 60 14.80 7.33 12.87
CA GLU A 60 13.79 8.38 13.10
C GLU A 60 13.39 9.06 11.80
N GLY A 61 14.36 9.36 10.92
CA GLY A 61 14.09 9.93 9.60
C GLY A 61 13.18 9.04 8.76
N LEU A 62 13.37 7.71 8.82
CA LEU A 62 12.50 6.77 8.12
C LEU A 62 11.08 6.73 8.69
N ILE A 63 10.94 6.77 10.02
CA ILE A 63 9.63 6.80 10.68
C ILE A 63 8.87 8.06 10.26
N PHE A 64 9.52 9.24 10.34
CA PHE A 64 8.91 10.51 9.93
C PHE A 64 8.52 10.51 8.46
N PHE A 65 9.43 10.08 7.58
CA PHE A 65 9.16 9.99 6.15
C PHE A 65 7.98 9.04 5.87
N ASN A 66 7.95 7.87 6.49
CA ASN A 66 6.88 6.89 6.29
C ASN A 66 5.54 7.40 6.78
N LEU A 67 5.50 8.07 7.93
CA LEU A 67 4.28 8.68 8.44
C LEU A 67 3.76 9.74 7.47
N LEU A 68 4.62 10.67 7.05
CA LEU A 68 4.28 11.76 6.13
C LEU A 68 3.85 11.26 4.75
N ALA A 69 4.53 10.24 4.21
CA ALA A 69 4.22 9.69 2.89
C ALA A 69 2.97 8.81 2.91
N THR A 70 2.66 8.12 4.01
CA THR A 70 1.49 7.23 4.13
C THR A 70 0.18 8.02 4.24
N LEU A 71 0.20 9.19 4.89
CA LEU A 71 -0.98 10.04 5.05
C LEU A 71 -1.70 10.41 3.73
N PRO A 72 -1.03 10.97 2.70
CA PRO A 72 -1.68 11.29 1.44
C PRO A 72 -2.12 10.04 0.68
N ILE A 73 -1.36 8.94 0.76
CA ILE A 73 -1.74 7.65 0.14
C ILE A 73 -3.05 7.15 0.76
N TYR A 74 -3.15 7.18 2.08
CA TYR A 74 -4.35 6.78 2.79
C TYR A 74 -5.53 7.68 2.45
N ALA A 75 -5.32 9.00 2.40
CA ALA A 75 -6.36 9.94 1.99
C ALA A 75 -6.92 9.60 0.59
N VAL A 76 -6.04 9.38 -0.39
CA VAL A 76 -6.44 8.99 -1.76
C VAL A 76 -7.24 7.69 -1.76
N LEU A 77 -6.79 6.66 -1.03
CA LEU A 77 -7.51 5.37 -0.94
C LEU A 77 -8.91 5.53 -0.33
N VAL A 78 -9.06 6.38 0.69
CA VAL A 78 -10.35 6.67 1.31
C VAL A 78 -11.26 7.43 0.34
N PHE A 79 -10.76 8.49 -0.29
CA PHE A 79 -11.54 9.27 -1.27
C PHE A 79 -12.03 8.40 -2.43
N ASP A 80 -11.13 7.56 -2.96
CA ASP A 80 -11.46 6.72 -4.09
C ASP A 80 -12.45 5.61 -3.76
N SER A 81 -12.35 5.04 -2.55
CA SER A 81 -13.35 4.10 -2.01
C SER A 81 -14.77 4.69 -2.02
N HIS A 82 -14.92 5.99 -1.73
CA HIS A 82 -16.22 6.68 -1.76
C HIS A 82 -16.66 7.08 -3.18
N LEU A 83 -15.74 7.50 -4.05
CA LEU A 83 -16.03 7.96 -5.41
C LEU A 83 -16.47 6.82 -6.34
N ILE A 84 -15.83 5.65 -6.24
CA ILE A 84 -16.19 4.48 -7.06
C ILE A 84 -17.57 3.93 -6.72
N LYS A 85 -18.05 4.12 -5.50
CA LYS A 85 -19.43 3.77 -5.10
C LYS A 85 -20.47 4.55 -5.90
N GLN A 86 -20.15 5.77 -6.29
CA GLN A 86 -21.02 6.63 -7.10
C GLN A 86 -20.93 6.28 -8.59
N THR A 87 -19.77 5.81 -9.07
CA THR A 87 -19.50 5.60 -10.49
C THR A 87 -19.59 4.12 -10.89
N LYS A 88 -20.80 3.54 -10.82
CA LYS A 88 -21.01 2.10 -11.09
C LYS A 88 -20.68 1.66 -12.53
N HIS A 89 -20.86 2.54 -13.51
CA HIS A 89 -20.74 2.18 -14.93
C HIS A 89 -19.30 1.98 -15.41
N TYR A 90 -18.33 2.69 -14.82
CA TYR A 90 -16.90 2.63 -15.18
C TYR A 90 -16.02 1.98 -14.12
N ARG A 91 -16.63 1.30 -13.15
CA ARG A 91 -15.97 0.79 -11.96
C ARG A 91 -14.73 -0.07 -12.26
N ALA A 92 -14.87 -1.11 -13.10
CA ALA A 92 -13.78 -2.04 -13.38
C ALA A 92 -12.57 -1.39 -14.08
N LYS A 93 -12.83 -0.51 -15.06
CA LYS A 93 -11.75 0.20 -15.77
C LYS A 93 -11.04 1.20 -14.85
N THR A 94 -11.80 1.93 -14.05
CA THR A 94 -11.26 2.92 -13.12
C THR A 94 -10.44 2.25 -12.02
N GLU A 95 -10.94 1.16 -11.44
CA GLU A 95 -10.21 0.37 -10.44
C GLU A 95 -8.87 -0.16 -10.97
N LEU A 96 -8.82 -0.62 -12.23
CA LEU A 96 -7.58 -1.10 -12.85
C LEU A 96 -6.58 0.03 -13.09
N VAL A 97 -7.02 1.19 -13.58
CA VAL A 97 -6.16 2.37 -13.78
C VAL A 97 -5.57 2.83 -12.45
N ILE A 98 -6.37 2.80 -11.39
CA ILE A 98 -5.92 3.20 -10.06
C ILE A 98 -4.94 2.18 -9.50
N ASP A 99 -5.16 0.88 -9.68
CA ASP A 99 -4.19 -0.14 -9.30
C ASP A 99 -2.86 0.02 -10.05
N ILE A 100 -2.87 0.39 -11.33
CA ILE A 100 -1.64 0.68 -12.10
C ILE A 100 -0.94 1.91 -11.53
N ALA A 101 -1.68 2.99 -11.21
CA ALA A 101 -1.10 4.19 -10.62
C ALA A 101 -0.49 3.91 -9.23
N LEU A 102 -1.19 3.15 -8.38
CA LEU A 102 -0.71 2.72 -7.06
C LEU A 102 0.51 1.80 -7.17
N ALA A 103 0.50 0.88 -8.15
CA ALA A 103 1.63 -0.01 -8.42
C ALA A 103 2.89 0.79 -8.79
N TRP A 104 2.76 1.77 -9.68
CA TRP A 104 3.89 2.51 -10.19
C TRP A 104 4.41 3.56 -9.20
N LEU A 105 3.52 4.38 -8.66
CA LEU A 105 3.87 5.56 -7.85
C LEU A 105 4.14 5.21 -6.38
N VAL A 106 3.48 4.17 -5.85
CA VAL A 106 3.64 3.77 -4.46
C VAL A 106 4.51 2.52 -4.40
N ALA A 107 3.99 1.36 -4.81
CA ALA A 107 4.70 0.09 -4.61
C ALA A 107 6.07 0.06 -5.30
N GLY A 108 6.16 0.52 -6.55
CA GLY A 108 7.41 0.59 -7.31
C GLY A 108 8.43 1.53 -6.68
N VAL A 109 8.03 2.74 -6.27
CA VAL A 109 8.94 3.71 -5.63
C VAL A 109 9.47 3.17 -4.30
N ARG A 110 8.59 2.57 -3.48
CA ARG A 110 8.96 1.96 -2.19
C ARG A 110 9.87 0.76 -2.37
N PHE A 111 9.64 -0.07 -3.38
CA PHE A 111 10.51 -1.20 -3.71
C PHE A 111 11.87 -0.75 -4.26
N ASN A 112 11.91 0.33 -5.05
CA ASN A 112 13.17 0.90 -5.53
C ASN A 112 14.02 1.43 -4.37
N GLY A 113 13.40 2.08 -3.37
CA GLY A 113 14.06 2.43 -2.10
C GLY A 113 14.63 1.18 -1.43
N ALA A 114 13.74 0.26 -1.03
CA ALA A 114 14.05 -1.02 -0.37
C ALA A 114 15.21 -1.83 -0.97
N MET A 115 15.36 -1.80 -2.30
CA MET A 115 16.34 -2.60 -3.02
C MET A 115 17.58 -1.80 -3.42
N SER A 116 17.64 -0.49 -3.15
CA SER A 116 18.71 0.38 -3.65
C SER A 116 20.10 0.03 -3.14
N TRP A 117 20.21 -0.50 -1.92
CA TRP A 117 21.47 -1.02 -1.35
C TRP A 117 21.65 -2.53 -1.51
N LEU A 118 20.61 -3.29 -1.89
CA LEU A 118 20.67 -4.75 -1.98
C LEU A 118 20.96 -5.23 -3.40
N TRP A 119 20.37 -4.57 -4.41
CA TRP A 119 20.45 -5.00 -5.79
C TRP A 119 21.00 -3.87 -6.66
N ASP A 120 22.21 -4.01 -7.20
CA ASP A 120 22.79 -3.03 -8.13
C ASP A 120 22.12 -3.13 -9.50
N ALA A 121 21.02 -2.41 -9.67
CA ALA A 121 20.19 -2.38 -10.88
C ALA A 121 19.73 -0.94 -11.14
N PRO A 122 19.42 -0.57 -12.39
CA PRO A 122 18.90 0.76 -12.68
C PRO A 122 17.62 1.05 -11.88
N ASN A 123 17.45 2.28 -11.40
CA ASN A 123 16.28 2.71 -10.63
C ASN A 123 14.96 2.36 -11.32
N LEU A 124 14.90 2.53 -12.65
CA LEU A 124 13.73 2.19 -13.45
C LEU A 124 13.41 0.69 -13.40
N LEU A 125 14.42 -0.19 -13.42
CA LEU A 125 14.23 -1.63 -13.37
C LEU A 125 13.71 -2.08 -12.01
N ARG A 126 14.29 -1.55 -10.92
CA ARG A 126 13.80 -1.85 -9.56
C ARG A 126 12.35 -1.37 -9.38
N GLN A 127 12.04 -0.15 -9.82
CA GLN A 127 10.67 0.38 -9.75
C GLN A 127 9.68 -0.44 -10.58
N ALA A 128 10.04 -0.82 -11.80
CA ALA A 128 9.22 -1.67 -12.65
C ALA A 128 8.97 -3.04 -12.02
N MET A 129 9.99 -3.65 -11.39
CA MET A 129 9.85 -4.90 -10.65
C MET A 129 8.88 -4.77 -9.47
N GLY A 130 9.02 -3.73 -8.65
CA GLY A 130 8.09 -3.48 -7.55
C GLY A 130 6.65 -3.28 -8.01
N SER A 131 6.46 -2.53 -9.10
CA SER A 131 5.16 -2.34 -9.74
C SER A 131 4.60 -3.66 -10.29
N ALA A 132 5.43 -4.48 -10.92
CA ALA A 132 5.04 -5.78 -11.47
C ALA A 132 4.62 -6.75 -10.36
N ILE A 133 5.36 -6.80 -9.25
CA ILE A 133 5.00 -7.63 -8.08
C ILE A 133 3.64 -7.19 -7.52
N TYR A 134 3.42 -5.88 -7.37
CA TYR A 134 2.14 -5.37 -6.89
C TYR A 134 0.99 -5.80 -7.81
N LEU A 135 1.11 -5.58 -9.13
CA LEU A 135 0.07 -5.95 -10.10
C LEU A 135 -0.15 -7.46 -10.17
N ALA A 136 0.91 -8.27 -10.10
CA ALA A 136 0.82 -9.72 -10.08
C ALA A 136 0.01 -10.26 -8.89
N ILE A 137 -0.02 -9.52 -7.76
CA ILE A 137 -0.85 -9.86 -6.59
C ILE A 137 -2.24 -9.21 -6.70
N ALA A 138 -2.29 -7.93 -7.05
CA ALA A 138 -3.52 -7.14 -7.07
C ALA A 138 -4.52 -7.61 -8.15
N VAL A 139 -4.04 -7.94 -9.35
CA VAL A 139 -4.89 -8.35 -10.48
C VAL A 139 -5.63 -9.65 -10.18
N PRO A 140 -4.97 -10.74 -9.72
CA PRO A 140 -5.68 -11.95 -9.31
C PRO A 140 -6.65 -11.72 -8.14
N LEU A 141 -6.21 -10.97 -7.12
CA LEU A 141 -6.92 -10.85 -5.86
C LEU A 141 -8.16 -9.96 -5.93
N PHE A 142 -8.11 -8.88 -6.72
CA PHE A 142 -9.17 -7.88 -6.77
C PHE A 142 -9.97 -7.90 -8.07
N HIS A 143 -9.38 -8.30 -9.19
CA HIS A 143 -10.05 -8.26 -10.50
C HIS A 143 -10.54 -9.64 -10.98
N LEU A 144 -9.74 -10.71 -10.82
CA LEU A 144 -10.11 -12.05 -11.29
C LEU A 144 -10.93 -12.86 -10.28
N PHE A 145 -10.61 -12.78 -8.98
CA PHE A 145 -11.30 -13.55 -7.94
C PHE A 145 -11.96 -12.67 -6.86
N PRO A 146 -12.89 -11.76 -7.21
CA PRO A 146 -13.60 -10.96 -6.21
C PRO A 146 -14.44 -11.82 -5.22
N ARG A 147 -14.73 -13.09 -5.56
CA ARG A 147 -15.62 -13.97 -4.76
C ARG A 147 -14.92 -14.74 -3.63
N THR A 148 -13.61 -15.00 -3.70
CA THR A 148 -12.94 -15.85 -2.69
C THR A 148 -12.74 -15.13 -1.36
N LEU A 149 -12.46 -13.83 -1.36
CA LEU A 149 -12.29 -13.06 -0.12
C LEU A 149 -13.62 -12.80 0.60
N SER A 150 -14.69 -12.56 -0.17
CA SER A 150 -16.08 -12.50 0.32
C SER A 150 -16.47 -13.82 1.02
N ASN A 151 -16.22 -14.96 0.37
CA ASN A 151 -16.56 -16.27 0.93
C ASN A 151 -15.68 -16.66 2.12
N ALA A 152 -14.39 -16.28 2.15
CA ALA A 152 -13.51 -16.53 3.29
C ALA A 152 -13.93 -15.71 4.52
N ARG A 153 -14.30 -14.43 4.36
CA ARG A 153 -14.88 -13.62 5.46
C ARG A 153 -16.25 -14.13 5.89
N PHE A 154 -17.12 -14.54 4.96
CA PHE A 154 -18.42 -15.13 5.29
C PHE A 154 -18.27 -16.45 6.07
N PHE A 155 -17.31 -17.29 5.68
CA PHE A 155 -16.98 -18.52 6.43
C PHE A 155 -16.36 -18.23 7.80
N ALA A 156 -15.45 -17.26 7.92
CA ALA A 156 -14.84 -16.88 9.19
C ALA A 156 -15.87 -16.28 10.17
N LEU A 157 -16.78 -15.41 9.69
CA LEU A 157 -17.88 -14.86 10.49
C LEU A 157 -18.92 -15.93 10.86
N LYS A 158 -19.21 -16.88 9.96
CA LYS A 158 -20.09 -18.03 10.24
C LYS A 158 -19.46 -19.00 11.25
N ARG A 159 -18.13 -19.13 11.26
CA ARG A 159 -17.40 -19.93 12.25
C ARG A 159 -17.42 -19.28 13.63
N ASN A 160 -17.24 -17.95 13.72
CA ASN A 160 -17.34 -17.24 15.00
C ASN A 160 -18.75 -17.20 15.61
N LYS A 161 -19.81 -17.28 14.78
CA LYS A 161 -21.18 -17.42 15.30
C LYS A 161 -21.56 -18.83 15.77
N LYS A 162 -20.75 -19.86 15.47
CA LYS A 162 -21.00 -21.25 15.87
C LYS A 162 -20.26 -21.70 17.14
N VAL A 163 -19.41 -20.84 17.72
CA VAL A 163 -18.59 -21.17 18.91
C VAL A 163 -19.19 -20.56 20.19
N ILE A 164 -20.40 -20.00 20.14
CA ILE A 164 -21.15 -19.56 21.31
C ILE A 164 -22.47 -20.35 21.37
N CYS A 165 -22.36 -21.62 21.78
CA CYS A 165 -23.41 -22.42 22.40
C CYS A 165 -22.73 -23.37 23.38
#